data_AF-A0A1Q9K6B1-F1
#
_entry.id   AF-A0A1Q9K6B1-F1
#
_cell.length_a   1.000
_cell.length_b   1.000
_cell.length_c   1.000
_cell.angle_alpha   90.00
_cell.angle_beta   90.00
_cell.angle_gamma   90.00
#
_symmetry.space_group_name_H-M   'P 1'
#
loop_
_entity.id
_entity.type
_entity.pdbx_description
1 polymer ?
#
loop_
_entity_poly.entity_id
_entity_poly.type
_entity_poly.pdbx_seq_one_letter_code
_entity_poly.pdbx_strand_id
1 'polypeptide(L)'
;MKKTWEEPKIMVQKFIPNEYVAACGDSGVVYNFECNAGEEDTNYAVKDSKGKVATISGSKMDGWLSYYSPCGETHEADSNSGFLTGYHLDNPWTSEDENIAVVIWTDNNTDVHCTTQLDMNKWTTAKS
;
A
#
# COMPACT_ATOMS: atom_id res chain seq x y z
N MET A 1 -55.26 5.91 4.59
CA MET A 1 -53.84 6.29 4.46
C MET A 1 -53.17 5.30 3.52
N LYS A 2 -52.74 5.73 2.32
CA LYS A 2 -52.01 4.86 1.39
C LYS A 2 -50.54 4.86 1.81
N LYS A 3 -49.97 3.70 2.11
CA LYS A 3 -48.54 3.54 2.37
C LYS A 3 -47.83 3.60 1.01
N THR A 4 -47.17 4.72 0.73
CA THR A 4 -46.29 4.84 -0.43
C THR A 4 -45.04 4.03 -0.14
N TRP A 5 -44.68 3.13 -1.04
CA TRP A 5 -43.45 2.37 -0.94
C TRP A 5 -42.29 3.27 -1.38
N GLU A 6 -41.25 3.38 -0.54
CA GLU A 6 -40.04 4.15 -0.82
C GLU A 6 -38.88 3.19 -1.04
N GLU A 7 -38.12 3.42 -2.12
CA GLU A 7 -36.97 2.59 -2.46
C GLU A 7 -35.88 2.67 -1.38
N PRO A 8 -35.33 1.54 -0.91
CA PRO A 8 -34.18 1.56 -0.04
C PRO A 8 -32.96 2.06 -0.81
N LYS A 9 -32.48 3.26 -0.46
CA LYS A 9 -31.21 3.79 -0.97
C LYS A 9 -30.06 3.01 -0.33
N ILE A 10 -29.54 2.01 -1.03
CA ILE A 10 -28.29 1.37 -0.65
C ILE A 10 -27.14 2.33 -0.99
N MET A 11 -26.40 2.73 0.04
CA MET A 11 -25.13 3.44 -0.09
C MET A 11 -24.05 2.41 -0.45
N VAL A 12 -23.82 2.19 -1.75
CA VAL A 12 -22.68 1.37 -2.19
C VAL A 12 -21.46 2.27 -2.24
N GLN A 13 -20.45 2.01 -1.41
CA GLN A 13 -19.12 2.60 -1.62
C GLN A 13 -18.65 2.21 -3.02
N LYS A 14 -18.15 3.19 -3.77
CA LYS A 14 -17.59 2.98 -5.09
C LYS A 14 -16.41 2.01 -4.96
N PHE A 15 -16.64 0.75 -5.29
CA PHE A 15 -15.58 -0.24 -5.40
C PHE A 15 -14.77 0.15 -6.63
N ILE A 16 -13.64 0.81 -6.42
CA ILE A 16 -12.65 1.02 -7.46
C ILE A 16 -11.80 -0.25 -7.45
N PRO A 17 -11.92 -1.14 -8.45
CA PRO A 17 -10.99 -2.25 -8.54
C PRO A 17 -9.59 -1.65 -8.73
N ASN A 18 -8.68 -1.90 -7.79
CA ASN A 18 -7.25 -1.69 -7.96
C ASN A 18 -6.72 -2.78 -8.92
N GLU A 19 -7.23 -2.82 -10.15
CA GLU A 19 -6.74 -3.73 -11.18
C GLU A 19 -5.52 -3.07 -11.85
N TYR A 20 -4.41 -3.05 -11.12
CA TYR A 20 -3.10 -2.88 -11.75
C TYR A 20 -2.57 -4.27 -12.05
N VAL A 21 -2.78 -4.68 -13.31
CA VAL A 21 -2.02 -5.77 -13.92
C VAL A 21 -0.55 -5.36 -13.80
N ALA A 22 0.26 -6.18 -13.12
CA ALA A 22 1.71 -6.07 -13.17
C ALA A 22 2.15 -6.30 -14.63
N ALA A 23 2.00 -5.29 -15.47
CA ALA A 23 2.74 -5.20 -16.70
C ALA A 23 4.19 -5.17 -16.25
N CYS A 24 4.99 -6.15 -16.70
CA CYS A 24 6.44 -6.05 -16.65
C CYS A 24 6.80 -4.60 -16.95
N GLY A 25 7.31 -3.88 -15.94
CA GLY A 25 7.60 -2.46 -16.08
C GLY A 25 8.43 -2.24 -17.33
N ASP A 26 8.10 -1.21 -18.10
CA ASP A 26 8.90 -0.83 -19.26
C ASP A 26 10.36 -0.77 -18.81
N SER A 27 11.19 -1.66 -19.38
CA SER A 27 12.60 -1.76 -19.01
C SER A 27 13.28 -0.42 -19.26
N GLY A 28 13.97 0.13 -18.26
CA GLY A 28 14.64 1.44 -18.34
C GLY A 28 13.85 2.63 -17.79
N VAL A 29 12.73 2.39 -17.10
CA VAL A 29 12.06 3.41 -16.29
C VAL A 29 12.48 3.26 -14.84
N VAL A 30 13.02 4.34 -14.27
CA VAL A 30 13.29 4.47 -12.83
C VAL A 30 12.18 5.34 -12.23
N TYR A 31 11.45 4.78 -11.28
CA TYR A 31 10.43 5.50 -10.52
C TYR A 31 11.02 6.14 -9.28
N ASN A 32 10.59 7.37 -9.02
CA ASN A 32 10.87 8.08 -7.78
C ASN A 32 9.57 8.13 -6.96
N PHE A 33 9.53 7.35 -5.89
CA PHE A 33 8.37 7.28 -5.00
C PHE A 33 8.77 7.68 -3.58
N GLU A 34 7.84 8.31 -2.87
CA GLU A 34 8.06 8.80 -1.51
C GLU A 34 7.62 7.74 -0.48
N CYS A 35 8.52 7.39 0.44
CA CYS A 35 8.22 6.47 1.54
C CYS A 35 7.56 7.24 2.70
N ASN A 36 6.26 7.49 2.55
CA ASN A 36 5.48 8.38 3.42
C ASN A 36 4.18 7.76 3.92
N ALA A 37 4.04 6.43 3.85
CA ALA A 37 2.83 5.79 4.29
C ALA A 37 2.75 5.74 5.82
N GLY A 38 1.70 6.35 6.38
CA GLY A 38 1.50 6.39 7.83
C GLY A 38 2.19 7.58 8.50
N GLU A 39 2.19 7.55 9.82
CA GLU A 39 2.77 8.59 10.68
C GLU A 39 4.23 8.26 11.02
N GLU A 40 5.06 9.30 11.14
CA GLU A 40 6.43 9.16 11.65
C GLU A 40 6.43 8.55 13.06
N ASP A 41 7.51 7.85 13.41
CA ASP A 41 7.70 7.18 14.71
C ASP A 41 6.62 6.15 15.07
N THR A 42 5.85 5.66 14.09
CA THR A 42 4.82 4.62 14.27
C THR A 42 5.20 3.34 13.55
N ASN A 43 5.18 2.22 14.28
CA ASN A 43 5.32 0.89 13.70
C ASN A 43 3.97 0.36 13.22
N TYR A 44 3.89 0.03 11.95
CA TYR A 44 2.72 -0.56 11.32
C TYR A 44 2.92 -2.05 11.06
N ALA A 45 1.84 -2.80 11.27
CA ALA A 45 1.67 -4.11 10.68
C ALA A 45 1.38 -3.96 9.18
N VAL A 46 1.84 -4.91 8.37
CA VAL A 46 1.50 -4.98 6.95
C VAL A 46 0.56 -6.15 6.73
N LYS A 47 -0.62 -5.87 6.16
CA LYS A 47 -1.67 -6.84 5.90
C LYS A 47 -1.92 -6.99 4.39
N ASP A 48 -2.26 -8.20 3.96
CA ASP A 48 -2.76 -8.44 2.61
C ASP A 48 -4.21 -7.97 2.44
N SER A 49 -4.72 -8.04 1.21
CA SER A 49 -6.12 -7.72 0.86
C SER A 49 -7.21 -8.47 1.66
N LYS A 50 -6.85 -9.53 2.40
CA LYS A 50 -7.77 -10.28 3.28
C LYS A 50 -7.61 -9.89 4.75
N GLY A 51 -6.81 -8.87 5.05
CA GLY A 51 -6.51 -8.40 6.41
C GLY A 51 -5.56 -9.32 7.17
N LYS A 52 -4.88 -10.26 6.49
CA LYS A 52 -3.92 -11.15 7.14
C LYS A 52 -2.54 -10.52 7.14
N VAL A 53 -1.84 -10.59 8.28
CA VAL A 53 -0.43 -10.18 8.39
C VAL A 53 0.41 -10.86 7.31
N ALA A 54 1.10 -10.04 6.52
CA ALA A 54 1.94 -10.43 5.42
C ALA A 54 3.35 -10.86 5.89
N THR A 55 4.00 -11.67 5.06
CA THR A 55 5.44 -11.93 5.16
C THR A 55 6.12 -11.23 4.00
N ILE A 56 6.99 -10.26 4.30
CA ILE A 56 7.71 -9.44 3.33
C ILE A 56 9.19 -9.48 3.71
N SER A 57 10.08 -9.63 2.74
CA SER A 57 11.53 -9.71 2.99
C SER A 57 11.91 -10.81 4.00
N GLY A 58 11.16 -11.92 4.00
CA GLY A 58 11.35 -13.04 4.93
C GLY A 58 10.82 -12.82 6.36
N SER A 59 10.28 -11.64 6.66
CA SER A 59 9.81 -11.25 7.99
C SER A 59 8.28 -11.17 8.04
N LYS A 60 7.68 -11.67 9.12
CA LYS A 60 6.24 -11.54 9.38
C LYS A 60 5.97 -10.15 9.95
N MET A 61 5.37 -9.28 9.16
CA MET A 61 5.19 -7.85 9.45
C MET A 61 4.00 -7.61 10.40
N ASP A 62 4.09 -8.13 11.63
CA ASP A 62 3.00 -8.06 12.62
C ASP A 62 2.90 -6.73 13.37
N GLY A 63 3.80 -5.79 13.10
CA GLY A 63 3.83 -4.49 13.76
C GLY A 63 4.47 -4.51 15.16
N TRP A 64 4.78 -5.69 15.71
CA TRP A 64 5.31 -5.85 17.07
C TRP A 64 6.75 -6.35 17.08
N LEU A 65 7.02 -7.50 16.46
CA LEU A 65 8.35 -8.08 16.33
C LEU A 65 9.05 -7.63 15.05
N SER A 66 8.27 -7.38 14.01
CA SER A 66 8.75 -6.84 12.75
C SER A 66 7.66 -5.94 12.17
N TYR A 67 8.07 -4.80 11.64
CA TYR A 67 7.16 -3.72 11.33
C TYR A 67 7.71 -2.83 10.23
N TYR A 68 6.82 -2.05 9.66
CA TYR A 68 7.15 -0.95 8.78
C TYR A 68 7.02 0.38 9.53
N SER A 69 7.90 1.32 9.25
CA SER A 69 7.78 2.73 9.65
C SER A 69 8.17 3.58 8.45
N PRO A 70 7.47 4.69 8.15
CA PRO A 70 7.89 5.60 7.09
C PRO A 70 9.28 6.17 7.39
N CYS A 71 10.11 6.29 6.35
CA CYS A 71 11.43 6.92 6.45
C CYS A 71 11.43 8.40 6.01
N GLY A 72 10.39 8.84 5.29
CA GLY A 72 10.24 10.21 4.81
C GLY A 72 11.07 10.56 3.56
N GLU A 73 11.85 9.61 3.04
CA GLU A 73 12.73 9.84 1.89
C GLU A 73 12.06 9.46 0.56
N THR A 74 12.57 10.04 -0.53
CA THR A 74 12.24 9.63 -1.90
C THR A 74 13.23 8.57 -2.38
N HIS A 75 12.71 7.43 -2.83
CA HIS A 75 13.50 6.31 -3.32
C HIS A 75 13.42 6.20 -4.84
N GLU A 76 14.57 5.95 -5.47
CA GLU A 76 14.67 5.59 -6.88
C GLU A 76 14.63 4.06 -7.02
N ALA A 77 13.74 3.56 -7.86
CA ALA A 77 13.55 2.13 -8.03
C ALA A 77 13.19 1.79 -9.48
N ASP A 78 13.87 0.78 -10.02
CA ASP A 78 13.56 0.27 -11.36
C ASP A 78 12.11 -0.23 -11.40
N SER A 79 11.43 -0.02 -12.52
CA SER A 79 10.04 -0.39 -12.75
C SER A 79 9.72 -1.88 -12.55
N ASN A 80 10.74 -2.75 -12.55
CA ASN A 80 10.66 -4.19 -12.31
C ASN A 80 11.31 -4.63 -10.98
N SER A 81 11.70 -3.69 -10.11
CA SER A 81 12.35 -3.98 -8.83
C SER A 81 11.33 -4.05 -7.68
N GLY A 82 10.92 -5.26 -7.30
CA GLY A 82 10.36 -5.51 -5.95
C GLY A 82 9.08 -4.77 -5.54
N PHE A 83 8.31 -4.19 -6.47
CA PHE A 83 7.04 -3.54 -6.15
C PHE A 83 5.92 -4.56 -5.91
N LEU A 84 5.16 -4.38 -4.82
CA LEU A 84 4.04 -5.20 -4.40
C LEU A 84 2.81 -4.30 -4.15
N THR A 85 1.62 -4.73 -4.57
CA THR A 85 0.38 -3.97 -4.44
C THR A 85 -0.71 -4.78 -3.74
N GLY A 86 -1.78 -4.11 -3.30
CA GLY A 86 -2.90 -4.78 -2.60
C GLY A 86 -2.62 -5.06 -1.13
N TYR A 87 -1.73 -4.27 -0.53
CA TYR A 87 -1.40 -4.32 0.89
C TYR A 87 -1.90 -3.08 1.60
N HIS A 88 -2.05 -3.23 2.92
CA HIS A 88 -2.55 -2.20 3.81
C HIS A 88 -1.72 -2.15 5.08
N LEU A 89 -1.50 -0.95 5.61
CA LEU A 89 -0.87 -0.74 6.91
C LEU A 89 -1.93 -0.61 7.99
N ASP A 90 -1.59 -1.09 9.17
CA ASP A 90 -2.45 -1.03 10.35
C ASP A 90 -1.62 -0.79 11.61
N ASN A 91 -2.06 0.10 12.48
CA ASN A 91 -1.38 0.41 13.72
C ASN A 91 -1.79 -0.63 14.79
N PRO A 92 -0.90 -1.56 15.19
CA PRO A 92 -1.26 -2.62 16.13
C PRO A 92 -1.48 -2.11 17.57
N TRP A 93 -1.21 -0.85 17.87
CA TRP A 93 -1.38 -0.25 19.19
C TRP A 93 -2.69 0.51 19.37
N THR A 94 -3.43 0.74 18.29
CA THR A 94 -4.78 1.30 18.35
C THR A 94 -5.80 0.17 18.25
N SER A 95 -7.03 0.46 18.63
CA SER A 95 -8.17 -0.44 18.38
C SER A 95 -8.86 -0.17 17.04
N GLU A 96 -8.40 0.86 16.33
CA GLU A 96 -8.89 1.24 15.01
C GLU A 96 -8.20 0.36 13.96
N ASP A 97 -8.86 0.10 12.83
CA ASP A 97 -8.24 -0.56 11.67
C ASP A 97 -7.99 0.54 10.65
N GLU A 98 -6.80 1.16 10.67
CA GLU A 98 -6.52 2.31 9.81
C GLU A 98 -6.53 1.92 8.33
N ASN A 99 -6.21 0.65 8.04
CA ASN A 99 -6.31 0.02 6.72
C ASN A 99 -5.75 0.91 5.59
N ILE A 100 -4.57 1.49 5.83
CA ILE A 100 -3.94 2.47 4.96
C ILE A 100 -3.41 1.73 3.74
N ALA A 101 -4.09 1.86 2.60
CA ALA A 101 -3.66 1.20 1.37
C ALA A 101 -2.30 1.71 0.89
N VAL A 102 -1.42 0.79 0.49
CA VAL A 102 -0.05 1.10 0.07
C VAL A 102 0.42 0.32 -1.14
N VAL A 103 1.36 0.92 -1.86
CA VAL A 103 2.32 0.18 -2.69
C VAL A 103 3.58 -0.02 -1.87
N ILE A 104 4.07 -1.25 -1.84
CA ILE A 104 5.29 -1.63 -1.14
C ILE A 104 6.39 -1.75 -2.18
N TRP A 105 7.57 -1.25 -1.86
CA TRP A 105 8.80 -1.55 -2.57
C TRP A 105 9.74 -2.28 -1.62
N THR A 106 10.37 -3.33 -2.11
CA THR A 106 11.47 -3.97 -1.40
C THR A 106 12.79 -3.77 -2.12
N ASP A 107 13.78 -3.20 -1.43
CA ASP A 107 15.16 -3.17 -1.95
C ASP A 107 15.71 -4.60 -1.91
N ASN A 108 15.62 -5.30 -3.05
CA ASN A 108 16.09 -6.66 -3.23
C ASN A 108 15.61 -7.63 -2.13
N ASN A 109 14.37 -7.47 -1.66
CA ASN A 109 13.75 -8.29 -0.61
C ASN A 109 14.50 -8.21 0.75
N THR A 110 15.16 -7.08 1.04
CA THR A 110 15.87 -6.85 2.31
C THR A 110 15.32 -5.69 3.14
N ASP A 111 14.75 -4.68 2.49
CA ASP A 111 14.19 -3.50 3.16
C ASP A 111 12.77 -3.21 2.65
N VAL A 112 11.92 -2.59 3.45
CA VAL A 112 10.50 -2.39 3.13
C VAL A 112 10.15 -0.91 3.18
N HIS A 113 9.76 -0.36 2.03
CA HIS A 113 9.32 1.02 1.88
C HIS A 113 7.89 1.05 1.35
N CYS A 114 7.06 1.95 1.87
CA CYS A 114 5.65 2.01 1.47
C CYS A 114 5.26 3.43 1.07
N THR A 115 4.41 3.54 0.05
CA THR A 115 3.83 4.81 -0.37
C THR A 115 2.31 4.72 -0.46
N THR A 116 1.63 5.81 -0.15
CA THR A 116 0.16 5.93 -0.30
C THR A 116 -0.25 6.37 -1.70
N GLN A 117 0.70 6.79 -2.55
CA GLN A 117 0.41 7.10 -3.95
C GLN A 117 0.30 5.80 -4.75
N LEU A 118 -0.90 5.23 -4.80
CA LEU A 118 -1.15 3.92 -5.43
C LEU A 118 -1.04 3.92 -6.95
N ASP A 119 -1.16 5.10 -7.57
CA ASP A 119 -1.06 5.27 -9.02
C ASP A 119 0.38 5.59 -9.40
N MET A 120 1.14 4.56 -9.78
CA MET A 120 2.55 4.69 -10.18
C MET A 120 2.78 5.66 -11.35
N ASN A 121 1.75 5.90 -12.18
CA ASN A 121 1.85 6.87 -13.28
C ASN A 121 1.99 8.32 -12.80
N LYS A 122 1.68 8.58 -11.52
CA LYS A 122 1.87 9.90 -10.90
C LYS A 122 3.23 10.06 -10.26
N TRP A 123 4.01 8.99 -10.16
CA TRP A 123 5.37 9.06 -9.65
C TRP A 123 6.25 9.74 -10.69
N THR A 124 7.22 10.53 -10.21
CA THR A 124 8.18 11.13 -11.14
C THR A 124 9.11 10.03 -11.65
N THR A 125 9.47 10.08 -12.93
CA THR A 125 10.35 9.08 -13.55
C THR A 125 11.63 9.74 -14.03
N ALA A 126 12.77 9.13 -13.71
CA ALA A 126 14.02 9.41 -14.41
C ALA A 126 14.12 8.50 -15.64
N LYS A 127 14.68 9.01 -16.73
CA LYS A 127 15.15 8.15 -17.83
C LYS A 127 16.46 7.51 -17.36
N SER A 128 16.54 6.18 -17.36
CA SER A 128 17.81 5.48 -17.12
C SER A 128 18.81 5.73 -18.24
#